data_AF-A0AAE4K607-F1
#
_entry.id   AF-A0AAE4K607-F1
#
_cell.length_a   1.000
_cell.length_b   1.000
_cell.length_c   1.000
_cell.angle_alpha   90.00
_cell.angle_beta   90.00
_cell.angle_gamma   90.00
#
_symmetry.space_group_name_H-M   'P 1'
#
loop_
_entity.id
_entity.type
_entity.pdbx_description
1 polymer ?
#
loop_
_entity_poly.entity_id
_entity_poly.type
_entity_poly.pdbx_seq_one_letter_code
_entity_poly.pdbx_strand_id
1 'polypeptide(L)'
;MMAVKLKLVDSQGTLWVIPGEVLVTKFSKRHRFILHKSISLENDEWVVTHEQTSASLAAGRTKQLAIDAAIAALKPLKIAEFEALVEAAVGRRPPLLVGELVRTYAV
;
A
#
# COMPACT_ATOMS: atom_id res chain seq x y z
N MET A 1 -8.26 11.10 -10.01
CA MET A 1 -7.70 10.28 -8.91
C MET A 1 -8.27 10.78 -7.59
N MET A 2 -8.64 9.89 -6.68
CA MET A 2 -9.13 10.28 -5.35
C MET A 2 -7.93 10.43 -4.41
N ALA A 3 -7.79 11.60 -3.79
CA ALA A 3 -6.75 11.85 -2.80
C ALA A 3 -7.10 11.14 -1.49
N VAL A 4 -6.14 10.45 -0.89
CA VAL A 4 -6.28 9.72 0.37
C VAL A 4 -5.09 9.99 1.28
N LYS A 5 -5.25 9.70 2.58
CA LYS A 5 -4.16 9.74 3.56
C LYS A 5 -3.85 8.32 4.00
N LEU A 6 -2.67 7.82 3.65
CA LEU A 6 -2.17 6.55 4.13
C LEU A 6 -1.66 6.74 5.56
N LYS A 7 -2.08 5.85 6.46
CA LYS A 7 -1.64 5.84 7.85
C LYS A 7 -0.72 4.66 8.06
N LEU A 8 0.54 4.89 8.39
CA LEU A 8 1.53 3.87 8.67
C LEU A 8 1.98 3.97 10.12
N VAL A 9 2.30 2.85 10.75
CA VAL A 9 2.90 2.82 12.09
C VAL A 9 4.27 2.18 11.94
N ASP A 10 5.32 2.87 12.40
CA ASP A 10 6.69 2.34 12.33
C ASP A 10 6.99 1.33 13.46
N SER A 11 8.21 0.79 13.48
CA SER A 11 8.66 -0.17 14.48
C SER A 11 8.77 0.41 15.90
N GLN A 12 8.74 1.74 16.05
CA GLN A 12 8.75 2.43 17.33
C GLN A 12 7.33 2.81 17.80
N GLY A 13 6.30 2.50 17.00
CA GLY A 13 4.91 2.84 17.31
C GLY A 13 4.50 4.25 16.88
N THR A 14 5.35 4.96 16.13
CA THR A 14 5.02 6.31 15.65
C THR A 14 4.04 6.21 14.49
N LEU A 15 2.94 6.97 14.58
CA LEU A 15 1.95 7.08 13.51
C LEU A 15 2.40 8.14 12.48
N TRP A 16 2.62 7.67 11.26
CA TRP A 16 2.91 8.48 10.08
C TRP A 16 1.66 8.62 9.23
N VAL A 17 1.37 9.86 8.78
CA VAL A 17 0.26 10.14 7.86
C VAL A 17 0.81 10.71 6.57
N ILE A 18 0.71 9.93 5.49
CA ILE A 18 1.28 10.27 4.19
C ILE A 18 0.16 10.58 3.20
N PRO A 19 0.22 11.71 2.48
CA PRO A 19 -0.69 11.96 1.37
C PRO A 19 -0.41 10.99 0.21
N GLY A 20 -1.47 10.46 -0.40
CA GLY A 20 -1.36 9.57 -1.54
C GLY A 20 -2.56 9.62 -2.47
N GLU A 21 -2.44 8.93 -3.60
CA GLU A 21 -3.42 8.85 -4.67
C GLU A 21 -3.86 7.39 -4.85
N VAL A 22 -5.17 7.14 -4.89
CA VAL A 22 -5.66 5.78 -5.15
C VAL A 22 -5.44 5.40 -6.60
N LEU A 23 -4.78 4.27 -6.82
CA LEU A 23 -4.61 3.66 -8.14
C LEU A 23 -5.82 2.78 -8.47
N VAL A 24 -6.38 3.00 -9.67
CA VAL A 24 -7.48 2.17 -10.18
C VAL A 24 -6.90 0.90 -10.77
N THR A 25 -7.20 -0.24 -10.16
CA THR A 25 -6.77 -1.56 -10.62
C THR A 25 -7.98 -2.48 -10.86
N LYS A 26 -7.76 -3.61 -11.55
CA LYS A 26 -8.79 -4.66 -11.69
C LYS A 26 -9.27 -5.25 -10.35
N PHE A 27 -8.51 -5.02 -9.26
CA PHE A 27 -8.82 -5.48 -7.91
C PHE A 27 -9.52 -4.40 -7.05
N SER A 28 -9.74 -3.19 -7.60
CA SER A 28 -10.23 -1.99 -6.89
C SER A 28 -11.52 -2.14 -6.09
N LYS A 29 -12.38 -3.12 -6.41
CA LYS A 29 -13.61 -3.38 -5.65
C LYS A 29 -13.36 -3.88 -4.23
N ARG A 30 -12.24 -4.56 -3.99
CA ARG A 30 -11.89 -5.16 -2.68
C ARG A 30 -10.53 -4.72 -2.16
N HIS A 31 -9.62 -4.34 -3.06
CA HIS A 31 -8.24 -3.99 -2.75
C HIS A 31 -7.90 -2.62 -3.32
N ARG A 32 -7.46 -1.72 -2.45
CA ARG A 32 -7.03 -0.38 -2.84
C ARG A 32 -5.51 -0.31 -2.76
N PHE A 33 -4.91 0.27 -3.79
CA PHE A 33 -3.49 0.56 -3.84
C PHE A 33 -3.30 2.07 -3.83
N ILE A 34 -2.35 2.53 -3.04
CA ILE A 34 -2.10 3.94 -2.79
C ILE A 34 -0.71 4.26 -3.28
N LEU A 35 -0.62 5.17 -4.24
CA LEU A 35 0.64 5.78 -4.66
C LEU A 35 0.96 6.95 -3.72
N HIS A 36 2.13 6.95 -3.12
CA HIS A 36 2.59 8.04 -2.26
C HIS A 36 4.09 8.25 -2.43
N LYS A 37 4.59 9.37 -1.90
CA LYS A 37 6.04 9.60 -1.83
C LYS A 37 6.62 8.82 -0.66
N SER A 38 7.82 8.25 -0.84
CA SER A 38 8.55 7.54 0.19
C SER A 38 8.81 8.46 1.37
N ILE A 39 8.74 7.91 2.59
CA ILE A 39 9.15 8.63 3.80
C ILE A 39 10.67 8.60 3.97
N SER A 40 11.35 7.63 3.32
CA SER A 40 12.81 7.57 3.39
C SER A 40 13.42 8.74 2.63
N LEU A 41 14.15 9.58 3.36
CA LEU A 41 14.87 10.74 2.84
C LEU A 41 16.00 10.35 1.87
N GLU A 42 16.45 9.09 1.91
CA GLU A 42 17.58 8.61 1.10
C GLU A 42 17.21 8.37 -0.36
N ASN A 43 15.95 7.99 -0.65
CA ASN A 43 15.58 7.48 -1.96
C ASN A 43 14.59 8.35 -2.75
N ASP A 44 14.01 9.41 -2.18
CA ASP A 44 13.04 10.34 -2.81
C ASP A 44 12.07 9.72 -3.84
N GLU A 45 11.66 8.48 -3.59
CA GLU A 45 10.99 7.63 -4.56
C GLU A 45 9.46 7.69 -4.41
N TRP A 46 8.76 7.35 -5.47
CA TRP A 46 7.32 7.07 -5.44
C TRP A 46 7.11 5.59 -5.12
N VAL A 47 6.18 5.30 -4.22
CA VAL A 47 5.90 3.95 -3.73
C VAL A 47 4.43 3.65 -3.89
N VAL A 48 4.12 2.44 -4.32
CA VAL A 48 2.76 1.90 -4.37
C VAL A 48 2.59 0.91 -3.22
N THR A 49 1.66 1.21 -2.33
CA THR A 49 1.38 0.42 -1.12
C THR A 49 -0.04 -0.11 -1.15
N HIS A 50 -0.24 -1.35 -0.74
CA HIS A 50 -1.58 -1.89 -0.56
C HIS A 50 -2.20 -1.37 0.74
N GLU A 51 -3.41 -0.82 0.66
CA GLU A 51 -4.04 -0.11 1.78
C GLU A 51 -4.29 -1.03 2.99
N GLN A 52 -4.79 -2.25 2.80
CA GLN A 52 -5.21 -3.09 3.93
C GLN A 52 -4.04 -3.75 4.65
N THR A 53 -2.98 -4.10 3.93
CA THR A 53 -1.83 -4.84 4.48
C THR A 53 -0.63 -3.94 4.75
N SER A 54 -0.66 -2.68 4.32
CA SER A 54 0.48 -1.76 4.34
C SER A 54 1.72 -2.29 3.61
N ALA A 55 1.56 -3.32 2.77
CA ALA A 55 2.67 -3.92 2.05
C ALA A 55 3.06 -3.05 0.84
N SER A 56 4.34 -2.69 0.76
CA SER A 56 4.93 -2.04 -0.41
C SER A 56 4.97 -3.02 -1.58
N LEU A 57 4.34 -2.65 -2.68
CA LEU A 57 4.24 -3.46 -3.89
C LEU A 57 5.36 -3.13 -4.88
N ALA A 58 5.60 -1.84 -5.10
CA ALA A 58 6.59 -1.35 -6.05
C ALA A 58 7.07 0.05 -5.67
N ALA A 59 8.28 0.41 -6.12
CA ALA A 59 8.85 1.75 -5.99
C ALA A 59 9.45 2.21 -7.33
N GLY A 60 9.57 3.52 -7.52
CA GLY A 60 10.19 4.10 -8.70
C GLY A 60 10.49 5.59 -8.54
N ARG A 61 11.53 6.07 -9.23
CA ARG A 61 11.97 7.48 -9.14
C ARG A 61 10.93 8.49 -9.62
N THR A 62 9.97 8.06 -10.44
CA THR A 62 8.85 8.88 -10.89
C THR A 62 7.53 8.18 -10.61
N LYS A 63 6.43 8.96 -10.54
CA LYS A 63 5.07 8.42 -10.39
C LYS A 63 4.79 7.31 -11.40
N GLN A 64 5.09 7.57 -12.67
CA GLN A 64 4.79 6.64 -13.76
C GLN A 64 5.58 5.34 -13.62
N LEU A 65 6.87 5.40 -13.28
CA LEU A 65 7.69 4.20 -13.09
C LEU A 65 7.19 3.33 -11.94
N ALA A 66 6.77 3.94 -10.82
CA ALA A 66 6.18 3.20 -9.71
C ALA A 66 4.84 2.54 -10.10
N ILE A 67 4.02 3.23 -10.89
CA ILE A 67 2.76 2.70 -11.41
C ILE A 67 3.02 1.53 -12.37
N ASP A 68 3.93 1.69 -13.33
CA ASP A 68 4.23 0.67 -14.34
C ASP A 68 4.79 -0.59 -13.68
N ALA A 69 5.69 -0.43 -12.70
CA ALA A 69 6.21 -1.53 -11.89
C ALA A 69 5.10 -2.23 -11.09
N ALA A 70 4.19 -1.47 -10.47
CA ALA A 70 3.05 -2.04 -9.76
C ALA A 70 2.10 -2.80 -10.70
N ILE A 71 1.82 -2.27 -11.89
CA ILE A 71 1.02 -2.96 -12.91
C ILE A 71 1.71 -4.24 -13.35
N ALA A 72 3.02 -4.23 -13.59
CA ALA A 72 3.78 -5.41 -13.96
C ALA A 72 3.72 -6.50 -12.88
N ALA A 73 3.80 -6.13 -11.60
CA ALA A 73 3.66 -7.06 -10.48
C ALA A 73 2.24 -7.65 -10.37
N LEU A 74 1.21 -6.86 -10.67
CA LEU A 74 -0.20 -7.26 -10.56
C LEU A 74 -0.76 -7.96 -11.79
N LYS A 75 -0.17 -7.75 -12.97
CA LYS A 75 -0.62 -8.31 -14.25
C LYS A 75 -0.68 -9.85 -14.25
N PRO A 76 0.33 -10.59 -13.77
CA PRO A 76 0.30 -12.05 -13.81
C PRO A 76 -0.67 -12.67 -12.80
N LEU A 77 -1.07 -11.93 -11.75
CA LEU A 77 -1.90 -12.46 -10.67
C LEU A 77 -3.38 -12.47 -11.05
N LYS A 78 -4.05 -13.61 -10.80
CA LYS A 78 -5.52 -13.68 -10.79
C LYS A 78 -6.06 -13.07 -9.50
N ILE A 79 -7.33 -12.65 -9.52
CA ILE A 79 -8.00 -12.06 -8.34
C ILE A 79 -7.95 -13.01 -7.13
N ALA A 80 -8.30 -14.28 -7.32
CA ALA A 80 -8.29 -15.27 -6.25
C ALA A 80 -6.89 -15.54 -5.66
N GLU A 81 -5.85 -15.54 -6.48
CA GLU A 81 -4.46 -15.74 -6.03
C GLU A 81 -3.98 -14.55 -5.21
N PHE A 82 -4.30 -13.33 -5.65
CA PHE A 82 -4.00 -12.12 -4.92
C PHE A 82 -4.76 -12.06 -3.58
N GLU A 83 -6.05 -12.41 -3.58
CA GLU A 83 -6.86 -12.49 -2.35
C GLU A 83 -6.25 -13.48 -1.35
N ALA A 84 -5.87 -14.69 -1.79
CA ALA A 84 -5.22 -15.67 -0.92
C ALA A 84 -3.89 -15.16 -0.33
N LEU A 85 -3.09 -14.42 -1.10
CA LEU A 85 -1.85 -13.80 -0.62
C LEU A 85 -2.12 -12.72 0.43
N VAL A 86 -3.13 -11.88 0.19
CA VAL A 86 -3.54 -10.85 1.15
C VAL A 86 -4.10 -11.48 2.42
N GLU A 87 -4.98 -12.48 2.32
CA GLU A 87 -5.54 -13.19 3.46
C GLU A 87 -4.45 -13.92 4.27
N ALA A 88 -3.47 -14.53 3.62
CA ALA A 88 -2.33 -15.15 4.30
C ALA A 88 -1.46 -14.11 5.04
N ALA A 89 -1.26 -12.93 4.45
CA ALA A 89 -0.52 -11.84 5.07
C ALA A 89 -1.27 -11.23 6.28
N VAL A 90 -2.60 -11.15 6.20
CA VAL A 90 -3.46 -10.68 7.30
C VAL A 90 -3.63 -11.75 8.39
N GLY A 91 -3.71 -13.03 8.02
CA GLY A 91 -3.99 -14.16 8.90
C GLY A 91 -2.75 -14.70 9.64
N ARG A 92 -1.55 -14.58 9.06
CA ARG A 92 -0.28 -14.84 9.77
C ARG A 92 0.10 -13.60 10.57
N ARG A 93 -0.66 -13.21 11.61
CA ARG A 93 -0.20 -12.19 12.58
C ARG A 93 0.95 -12.77 13.41
N PRO A 94 2.22 -12.38 13.19
CA PRO A 94 3.28 -12.53 14.19
C PRO A 94 3.13 -11.35 15.17
N PRO A 95 3.86 -11.32 16.31
CA PRO A 95 3.82 -10.15 17.18
C PRO A 95 4.35 -8.93 16.41
N LEU A 96 3.46 -7.95 16.21
CA LEU A 96 3.71 -6.54 15.89
C LEU A 96 5.01 -6.23 15.12
N LEU A 97 4.93 -6.21 13.78
CA LEU A 97 5.86 -5.45 12.95
C LEU A 97 5.06 -4.73 11.84
N VAL A 98 4.97 -3.41 11.97
CA VAL A 98 4.67 -2.38 10.96
C VAL A 98 3.32 -2.49 10.24
N GLY A 99 2.44 -1.52 10.52
CA GLY A 99 1.30 -1.17 9.64
C GLY A 99 -0.11 -1.59 10.10
N GLU A 100 -0.50 -1.39 11.36
CA GLU A 100 -1.93 -1.41 11.71
C GLU A 100 -2.62 -0.11 11.27
N LEU A 101 -3.47 -0.25 10.24
CA LEU A 101 -4.32 0.82 9.73
C LEU A 101 -5.54 1.00 10.67
N VAL A 102 -5.43 1.94 11.62
CA VAL A 102 -6.57 2.29 12.49
C VAL A 102 -7.61 3.05 11.67
N ARG A 103 -8.73 2.38 11.35
CA ARG A 103 -9.95 3.00 10.80
C ARG A 103 -10.38 4.13 11.71
N THR A 104 -10.41 5.36 11.20
CA THR A 104 -11.11 6.45 11.86
C THR A 104 -12.40 6.68 11.08
N TYR A 105 -13.52 6.24 11.65
CA TYR A 105 -14.84 6.71 11.23
C TYR A 105 -14.89 8.20 11.63
N ALA A 106 -15.12 9.07 10.66
CA ALA A 106 -15.51 10.44 10.97
C ALA A 106 -16.97 10.39 11.46
N VAL A 107 -17.20 10.95 12.65
CA VAL A 107 -18.51 11.33 13.17
C VAL A 107 -19.03 12.52 12.38
#